data_AF-A0A950GAS3-F1
#
_entry.id   AF-A0A950GAS3-F1
#
_cell.length_a   1.000
_cell.length_b   1.000
_cell.length_c   1.000
_cell.angle_alpha   90.00
_cell.angle_beta   90.00
_cell.angle_gamma   90.00
#
_symmetry.space_group_name_H-M   'P 1'
#
loop_
_entity.id
_entity.type
_entity.pdbx_description
1 polymer ?
#
loop_
_entity_poly.entity_id
_entity_poly.type
_entity_poly.pdbx_seq_one_letter_code
_entity_poly.pdbx_strand_id
1 'polypeptide(L)'
;MAFGDREGAMGWLIGGPHHGLACMFTMMNEARLSTGLQGVAIAERAFQQALAYSKMRRQGRDSAGRLMAIAEHPDVRRMLLTMRALTLAGRAIAYTAAGTIDRSHRAPDDATRQLAASRAALLTPIVKAFSGEVGFEVASLNVQVHGGMGFVEETGAAQYLRTHALSRSTRAPTAFRRSISSCARSSGTMAPRRKLKLASSVAV
;
A
#
# COMPACT_ATOMS: atom_id res chain seq x y z
N MET A 1 -21.89 22.72 12.01
CA MET A 1 -22.96 22.61 11.01
C MET A 1 -23.08 21.12 10.67
N ALA A 2 -24.00 20.40 11.31
CA ALA A 2 -24.25 19.00 10.98
C ALA A 2 -25.42 18.93 9.99
N PHE A 3 -25.23 18.18 8.91
CA PHE A 3 -26.28 17.96 7.93
C PHE A 3 -27.35 17.04 8.55
N GLY A 4 -28.61 17.48 8.54
CA GLY A 4 -29.77 16.64 8.91
C GLY A 4 -30.39 16.86 10.29
N ASP A 5 -29.95 17.85 11.07
CA ASP A 5 -30.38 18.03 12.49
C ASP A 5 -31.87 18.42 12.69
N ARG A 6 -32.63 18.79 11.65
CA ARG A 6 -34.03 19.25 11.79
C ARG A 6 -35.06 18.34 11.13
N GLU A 7 -34.91 18.11 9.82
CA GLU A 7 -35.90 17.37 9.00
C GLU A 7 -35.38 16.01 8.52
N GLY A 8 -34.20 15.59 9.00
CA GLY A 8 -33.50 14.43 8.47
C GLY A 8 -32.92 14.68 7.08
N ALA A 9 -32.25 13.67 6.51
CA ALA A 9 -31.75 13.72 5.14
C ALA A 9 -32.64 12.85 4.24
N MET A 10 -33.09 13.39 3.11
CA MET A 10 -33.77 12.59 2.08
C MET A 10 -32.76 11.62 1.46
N GLY A 11 -33.07 10.32 1.49
CA GLY A 11 -32.24 9.27 0.91
C GLY A 11 -33.05 8.36 -0.01
N TRP A 12 -32.42 7.89 -1.08
CA TRP A 12 -33.01 6.92 -2.00
C TRP A 12 -32.38 5.55 -1.81
N LEU A 13 -33.19 4.49 -1.90
CA LEU A 13 -32.71 3.12 -1.80
C LEU A 13 -31.92 2.76 -3.06
N ILE A 14 -30.66 2.36 -2.88
CA ILE A 14 -29.81 1.83 -3.95
C ILE A 14 -29.82 0.30 -3.84
N GLY A 15 -30.36 -0.38 -4.86
CA GLY A 15 -30.49 -1.84 -4.89
C GLY A 15 -31.77 -2.34 -4.22
N GLY A 16 -31.72 -3.56 -3.66
CA GLY A 16 -32.85 -4.18 -2.96
C GLY A 16 -32.90 -3.82 -1.46
N PRO A 17 -34.08 -3.92 -0.82
CA PRO A 17 -34.20 -3.75 0.62
C PRO A 17 -33.28 -4.74 1.36
N HIS A 18 -32.59 -4.27 2.40
CA HIS A 18 -31.61 -5.04 3.19
C HIS A 18 -30.33 -5.50 2.47
N HIS A 19 -30.07 -5.08 1.23
CA HIS A 19 -28.86 -5.46 0.47
C HIS A 19 -27.72 -4.41 0.49
N GLY A 20 -27.80 -3.39 1.33
CA GLY A 20 -26.84 -2.27 1.34
C GLY A 20 -25.37 -2.68 1.48
N LEU A 21 -25.05 -3.68 2.33
CA LEU A 21 -23.68 -4.16 2.50
C LEU A 21 -23.13 -4.81 1.23
N ALA A 22 -23.93 -5.62 0.53
CA ALA A 22 -23.53 -6.25 -0.72
C ALA A 22 -23.26 -5.19 -1.80
N CYS A 23 -24.12 -4.18 -1.90
CA CYS A 23 -23.93 -3.04 -2.79
C CYS A 23 -22.66 -2.23 -2.46
N MET A 24 -22.26 -2.11 -1.19
CA MET A 24 -21.00 -1.45 -0.84
C MET A 24 -19.78 -2.29 -1.27
N PHE A 25 -19.83 -3.61 -1.12
CA PHE A 25 -18.70 -4.49 -1.41
C PHE A 25 -18.32 -4.51 -2.90
N THR A 26 -19.27 -4.29 -3.81
CA THR A 26 -18.97 -4.21 -5.25
C THR A 26 -18.00 -3.06 -5.55
N MET A 27 -18.13 -1.93 -4.84
CA MET A 27 -17.24 -0.76 -5.00
C MET A 27 -15.95 -0.86 -4.18
N MET A 28 -15.86 -1.78 -3.21
CA MET A 28 -14.71 -1.83 -2.30
C MET A 28 -13.40 -2.24 -2.98
N ASN A 29 -13.44 -3.05 -4.03
CA ASN A 29 -12.22 -3.45 -4.74
C ASN A 29 -11.57 -2.25 -5.45
N GLU A 30 -12.37 -1.45 -6.14
CA GLU A 30 -11.92 -0.24 -6.81
C GLU A 30 -11.48 0.83 -5.79
N ALA A 31 -12.26 1.04 -4.72
CA ALA A 31 -11.90 1.97 -3.66
C ALA A 31 -10.55 1.60 -3.01
N ARG A 32 -10.30 0.31 -2.73
CA ARG A 32 -9.02 -0.17 -2.18
C ARG A 32 -7.85 0.07 -3.13
N LEU A 33 -8.04 -0.18 -4.43
CA LEU A 33 -7.03 0.09 -5.44
C LEU A 33 -6.70 1.58 -5.51
N SER A 34 -7.72 2.44 -5.58
CA SER A 34 -7.58 3.90 -5.64
C SER A 34 -6.85 4.45 -4.41
N THR A 35 -7.27 4.08 -3.19
CA THR A 35 -6.59 4.51 -1.97
C THR A 35 -5.18 3.92 -1.84
N GLY A 36 -4.91 2.73 -2.40
CA GLY A 36 -3.56 2.18 -2.47
C GLY A 36 -2.65 2.96 -3.42
N LEU A 37 -3.17 3.34 -4.59
CA LEU A 37 -2.46 4.15 -5.59
C LEU A 37 -2.08 5.54 -5.04
N GLN A 38 -2.90 6.13 -4.17
CA GLN A 38 -2.54 7.38 -3.48
C GLN A 38 -1.23 7.23 -2.68
N GLY A 39 -1.02 6.10 -2.00
CA GLY A 39 0.23 5.82 -1.28
C GLY A 39 1.44 5.75 -2.22
N VAL A 40 1.30 5.08 -3.37
CA VAL A 40 2.35 5.00 -4.41
C VAL A 40 2.65 6.38 -5.00
N ALA A 41 1.63 7.20 -5.24
CA ALA A 41 1.80 8.55 -5.79
C ALA A 41 2.59 9.46 -4.83
N ILE A 42 2.27 9.41 -3.53
CA ILE A 42 3.00 10.16 -2.50
C ILE A 42 4.45 9.67 -2.41
N ALA A 43 4.67 8.34 -2.43
CA ALA A 43 6.01 7.76 -2.41
C ALA A 43 6.88 8.24 -3.58
N GLU A 44 6.33 8.23 -4.80
CA GLU A 44 7.04 8.71 -5.99
C GLU A 44 7.37 10.20 -5.88
N ARG A 45 6.43 11.04 -5.46
CA ARG A 45 6.67 12.48 -5.33
C ARG A 45 7.72 12.80 -4.27
N ALA A 46 7.70 12.08 -3.15
CA ALA A 46 8.69 12.19 -2.08
C ALA A 46 10.08 11.73 -2.54
N PHE A 47 10.15 10.63 -3.30
CA PHE A 47 11.40 10.16 -3.90
C PHE A 47 12.00 11.18 -4.89
N GLN A 48 11.19 11.74 -5.79
CA GLN A 48 11.66 12.75 -6.74
C GLN A 48 12.22 13.99 -6.02
N GLN A 49 11.56 14.41 -4.93
CA GLN A 49 12.05 15.52 -4.12
C GLN A 49 13.38 15.21 -3.45
N ALA A 50 13.48 14.06 -2.76
CA ALA A 50 14.71 13.63 -2.11
C ALA A 50 15.86 13.51 -3.11
N LEU A 51 15.60 12.97 -4.30
CA LEU A 51 16.59 12.84 -5.36
C LEU A 51 17.07 14.21 -5.85
N ALA A 52 16.17 15.15 -6.11
CA ALA A 52 16.53 16.50 -6.53
C ALA A 52 17.36 17.23 -5.45
N TYR A 53 16.91 17.18 -4.20
CA TYR A 53 17.62 17.78 -3.07
C TYR A 53 19.02 17.17 -2.89
N SER A 54 19.12 15.85 -3.00
CA SER A 54 20.38 15.13 -2.78
C SER A 54 21.49 15.49 -3.77
N LYS A 55 21.12 15.92 -4.98
CA LYS A 55 22.04 16.35 -6.04
C LYS A 55 22.50 17.80 -5.87
N MET A 56 21.63 18.65 -5.31
CA MET A 56 21.92 20.08 -5.13
C MET A 56 22.69 20.36 -3.84
N ARG A 57 22.37 19.66 -2.75
CA ARG A 57 23.00 19.87 -1.45
C ARG A 57 24.41 19.29 -1.44
N ARG A 58 25.42 20.14 -1.21
CA ARG A 58 26.81 19.73 -1.01
C ARG A 58 27.18 19.79 0.47
N GLN A 59 27.56 18.66 1.03
CA GLN A 59 27.94 18.55 2.43
C GLN A 59 28.82 17.32 2.63
N GLY A 60 29.92 17.48 3.37
CA GLY A 60 30.97 16.47 3.49
C GLY A 60 32.04 16.60 2.41
N ARG A 61 33.15 15.90 2.61
CA ARG A 61 34.28 15.86 1.68
C ARG A 61 34.61 14.41 1.32
N ASP A 62 35.11 14.19 0.11
CA ASP A 62 35.68 12.88 -0.26
C ASP A 62 37.04 12.66 0.42
N SER A 63 37.61 11.47 0.21
CA SER A 63 38.97 11.13 0.63
C SER A 63 40.05 12.05 0.01
N ALA A 64 39.73 12.78 -1.06
CA ALA A 64 40.59 13.76 -1.71
C ALA A 64 40.32 15.22 -1.25
N GLY A 65 39.43 15.43 -0.27
CA GLY A 65 39.08 16.74 0.28
C GLY A 65 38.09 17.58 -0.54
N ARG A 66 37.55 17.07 -1.66
CA ARG A 66 36.57 17.77 -2.50
C ARG A 66 35.19 17.78 -1.85
N LEU A 67 34.52 18.93 -1.91
CA LEU A 67 33.13 19.07 -1.44
C LEU A 67 32.18 18.22 -2.32
N MET A 68 31.53 17.22 -1.74
CA MET A 68 30.66 16.29 -2.46
C MET A 68 29.18 16.63 -2.32
N ALA A 69 28.37 16.21 -3.30
CA ALA A 69 26.92 16.20 -3.15
C ALA A 69 26.50 15.09 -2.18
N ILE A 70 25.41 15.29 -1.43
CA ILE A 70 24.99 14.27 -0.45
C ILE A 70 24.56 12.95 -1.11
N ALA A 71 24.18 12.97 -2.40
CA ALA A 71 23.91 11.78 -3.20
C ALA A 71 25.11 10.81 -3.35
N GLU A 72 26.33 11.31 -3.13
CA GLU A 72 27.56 10.51 -3.25
C GLU A 72 27.84 9.71 -1.96
N HIS A 73 27.24 10.09 -0.83
CA HIS A 73 27.38 9.36 0.42
C HIS A 73 26.72 7.98 0.32
N PRO A 74 27.38 6.92 0.83
CA PRO A 74 26.89 5.55 0.69
C PRO A 74 25.54 5.34 1.38
N ASP A 75 25.31 5.96 2.55
CA ASP A 75 24.04 5.83 3.26
C ASP A 75 22.89 6.55 2.55
N VAL A 76 23.12 7.77 2.03
CA VAL A 76 22.12 8.50 1.24
C VAL A 76 21.78 7.74 -0.04
N ARG A 77 22.79 7.16 -0.71
CA ARG A 77 22.58 6.32 -1.89
C ARG A 77 21.74 5.09 -1.56
N ARG A 78 22.03 4.40 -0.44
CA ARG A 78 21.24 3.27 0.06
C ARG A 78 19.79 3.69 0.28
N MET A 79 19.56 4.82 0.96
CA MET A 79 18.21 5.34 1.20
C MET A 79 17.45 5.64 -0.10
N LEU A 80 18.08 6.33 -1.05
CA LEU A 80 17.47 6.64 -2.35
C LEU A 80 17.14 5.37 -3.15
N LEU A 81 18.01 4.36 -3.10
CA LEU A 81 17.75 3.05 -3.72
C LEU A 81 16.58 2.33 -3.05
N THR A 82 16.49 2.34 -1.72
CA THR A 82 15.34 1.79 -0.98
C THR A 82 14.05 2.49 -1.38
N MET A 83 14.05 3.83 -1.42
CA MET A 83 12.87 4.61 -1.82
C MET A 83 12.40 4.24 -3.24
N ARG A 84 13.34 4.13 -4.18
CA ARG A 84 13.04 3.75 -5.56
C ARG A 84 12.51 2.32 -5.67
N ALA A 85 13.15 1.37 -4.99
CA ALA A 85 12.78 -0.04 -5.02
C ALA A 85 11.37 -0.26 -4.46
N LEU A 86 11.07 0.32 -3.31
CA LEU A 86 9.75 0.23 -2.68
C LEU A 86 8.65 0.86 -3.56
N THR A 87 8.93 2.03 -4.14
CA THR A 87 7.97 2.72 -5.02
C THR A 87 7.68 1.92 -6.28
N LEU A 88 8.72 1.36 -6.92
CA LEU A 88 8.56 0.50 -8.10
C LEU A 88 7.80 -0.79 -7.77
N ALA A 89 8.09 -1.42 -6.62
CA ALA A 89 7.37 -2.60 -6.16
C ALA A 89 5.88 -2.29 -5.94
N GLY A 90 5.57 -1.19 -5.25
CA GLY A 90 4.19 -0.76 -5.02
C GLY A 90 3.43 -0.51 -6.33
N ARG A 91 4.08 0.17 -7.29
CA ARG A 91 3.53 0.42 -8.62
C ARG A 91 3.25 -0.87 -9.40
N ALA A 92 4.19 -1.83 -9.38
CA ALA A 92 4.03 -3.10 -10.08
C ALA A 92 2.85 -3.93 -9.53
N ILE A 93 2.72 -4.00 -8.20
CA ILE A 93 1.61 -4.72 -7.55
C ILE A 93 0.27 -4.03 -7.87
N ALA A 94 0.22 -2.69 -7.83
CA ALA A 94 -0.98 -1.93 -8.15
C ALA A 94 -1.44 -2.15 -9.60
N TYR A 95 -0.52 -2.10 -10.58
CA TYR A 95 -0.85 -2.38 -11.99
C TYR A 95 -1.28 -3.83 -12.22
N THR A 96 -0.66 -4.78 -11.52
CA THR A 96 -1.06 -6.19 -11.60
C THR A 96 -2.49 -6.37 -11.07
N ALA A 97 -2.83 -5.71 -9.96
CA ALA A 97 -4.18 -5.74 -9.39
C ALA A 97 -5.22 -5.09 -10.32
N ALA A 98 -4.88 -3.93 -10.91
CA ALA A 98 -5.73 -3.27 -11.90
C ALA A 98 -6.03 -4.18 -13.09
N GLY A 99 -5.00 -4.81 -13.67
CA GLY A 99 -5.16 -5.76 -14.77
C GLY A 99 -5.98 -7.00 -14.39
N THR A 100 -5.92 -7.48 -13.13
CA THR A 100 -6.84 -8.55 -12.68
C THR A 100 -8.28 -8.10 -12.55
N ILE A 101 -8.53 -6.86 -12.12
CA ILE A 101 -9.88 -6.30 -12.04
C ILE A 101 -10.48 -6.17 -13.43
N ASP A 102 -9.74 -5.60 -14.39
CA ASP A 102 -10.20 -5.48 -15.77
C ASP A 102 -10.54 -6.83 -16.39
N ARG A 103 -9.68 -7.84 -16.16
CA ARG A 103 -9.96 -9.22 -16.60
C ARG A 103 -11.19 -9.82 -15.94
N SER A 104 -11.47 -9.52 -14.67
CA SER A 104 -12.68 -10.03 -14.02
C SER A 104 -13.98 -9.49 -14.63
N HIS A 105 -13.93 -8.28 -15.23
CA HIS A 105 -15.08 -7.67 -15.88
C HIS A 105 -15.16 -7.97 -17.38
N ARG A 106 -14.02 -8.08 -18.06
CA ARG A 106 -13.95 -8.07 -19.53
C ARG A 106 -13.45 -9.36 -20.18
N ALA A 107 -13.01 -10.37 -19.41
CA ALA A 107 -12.57 -11.62 -20.01
C ALA A 107 -13.74 -12.34 -20.70
N PRO A 108 -13.51 -12.96 -21.88
CA PRO A 108 -14.57 -13.61 -22.67
C PRO A 108 -15.09 -14.88 -21.99
N ASP A 109 -14.18 -15.66 -21.39
CA ASP A 109 -14.47 -16.93 -20.73
C ASP A 109 -14.85 -16.75 -19.24
N ASP A 110 -15.85 -17.50 -18.79
CA ASP A 110 -16.39 -17.36 -17.44
C ASP A 110 -15.44 -17.89 -16.36
N ALA A 111 -14.74 -19.01 -16.63
CA ALA A 111 -13.75 -19.55 -15.69
C ALA A 111 -12.59 -18.56 -15.48
N THR A 112 -12.18 -17.88 -16.54
CA THR A 112 -11.16 -16.83 -16.51
C THR A 112 -11.62 -15.60 -15.72
N ARG A 113 -12.88 -15.17 -15.87
CA ARG A 113 -13.46 -14.09 -15.06
C ARG A 113 -13.48 -14.43 -13.58
N GLN A 114 -13.93 -15.64 -13.23
CA GLN A 114 -13.99 -16.09 -11.83
C GLN A 114 -12.59 -16.16 -11.20
N LEU A 115 -11.61 -16.75 -11.90
CA LEU A 115 -10.22 -16.79 -11.43
C LEU A 115 -9.63 -15.39 -11.25
N ALA A 116 -9.89 -14.48 -12.20
CA ALA A 116 -9.46 -13.09 -12.11
C ALA A 116 -10.12 -12.34 -10.94
N ALA A 117 -11.41 -12.58 -10.68
CA ALA A 117 -12.12 -12.01 -9.54
C ALA A 117 -11.55 -12.48 -8.20
N SER A 118 -11.25 -13.78 -8.07
CA SER A 118 -10.58 -14.31 -6.86
C SER A 118 -9.18 -13.71 -6.67
N ARG A 119 -8.42 -13.54 -7.75
CA ARG A 119 -7.10 -12.87 -7.70
C ARG A 119 -7.22 -11.39 -7.33
N ALA A 120 -8.19 -10.67 -7.88
CA ALA A 120 -8.43 -9.27 -7.54
C ALA A 120 -8.84 -9.10 -6.08
N ALA A 121 -9.68 -9.99 -5.56
CA ALA A 121 -10.06 -10.01 -4.14
C ALA A 121 -8.87 -10.24 -3.21
N LEU A 122 -7.86 -11.01 -3.64
CA LEU A 122 -6.61 -11.21 -2.90
C LEU A 122 -5.63 -10.04 -3.04
N LEU A 123 -5.46 -9.48 -4.24
CA LEU A 123 -4.45 -8.47 -4.52
C LEU A 123 -4.83 -7.07 -4.02
N THR A 124 -6.10 -6.68 -4.11
CA THR A 124 -6.56 -5.34 -3.67
C THR A 124 -6.27 -5.03 -2.19
N PRO A 125 -6.44 -5.94 -1.21
CA PRO A 125 -6.02 -5.67 0.17
C PRO A 125 -4.49 -5.62 0.32
N ILE A 126 -3.74 -6.40 -0.47
CA ILE A 126 -2.27 -6.36 -0.47
C ILE A 126 -1.80 -4.99 -0.98
N VAL A 127 -2.36 -4.51 -2.09
CA VAL A 127 -2.03 -3.18 -2.64
C VAL A 127 -2.31 -2.10 -1.60
N LYS A 128 -3.49 -2.11 -0.97
CA LYS A 128 -3.86 -1.11 0.03
C LYS A 128 -2.92 -1.11 1.24
N ALA A 129 -2.57 -2.29 1.75
CA ALA A 129 -1.73 -2.43 2.92
C ALA A 129 -0.26 -2.12 2.62
N PHE A 130 0.29 -2.74 1.58
CA PHE A 130 1.70 -2.58 1.21
C PHE A 130 2.00 -1.15 0.76
N SER A 131 1.19 -0.57 -0.13
CA SER A 131 1.41 0.79 -0.63
C SER A 131 1.28 1.84 0.48
N GLY A 132 0.46 1.56 1.49
CA GLY A 132 0.35 2.40 2.68
C GLY A 132 1.58 2.32 3.60
N GLU A 133 2.22 1.17 3.76
CA GLU A 133 3.48 1.13 4.52
C GLU A 133 4.61 1.76 3.72
N VAL A 134 4.68 1.49 2.40
CA VAL A 134 5.68 2.07 1.49
C VAL A 134 5.62 3.59 1.49
N GLY A 135 4.45 4.19 1.33
CA GLY A 135 4.35 5.64 1.28
C GLY A 135 4.78 6.32 2.60
N PHE A 136 4.55 5.68 3.74
CA PHE A 136 5.03 6.17 5.03
C PHE A 136 6.55 6.05 5.16
N GLU A 137 7.11 4.87 4.83
CA GLU A 137 8.56 4.63 4.90
C GLU A 137 9.32 5.56 3.96
N VAL A 138 8.86 5.72 2.73
CA VAL A 138 9.46 6.63 1.74
C VAL A 138 9.33 8.09 2.18
N ALA A 139 8.19 8.51 2.75
CA ALA A 139 8.05 9.87 3.29
C ALA A 139 8.99 10.12 4.48
N SER A 140 9.20 9.12 5.34
CA SER A 140 10.16 9.21 6.46
C SER A 140 11.60 9.33 5.96
N LEU A 141 11.99 8.50 4.98
CA LEU A 141 13.30 8.59 4.33
C LEU A 141 13.49 9.94 3.63
N ASN A 142 12.46 10.51 3.03
CA ASN A 142 12.52 11.83 2.42
C ASN A 142 12.89 12.92 3.44
N VAL A 143 12.26 12.93 4.62
CA VAL A 143 12.61 13.86 5.72
C VAL A 143 14.07 13.65 6.13
N GLN A 144 14.49 12.39 6.29
CA GLN A 144 15.86 12.06 6.67
C GLN A 144 16.90 12.52 5.63
N VAL A 145 16.64 12.41 4.33
CA VAL A 145 17.52 12.92 3.27
C VAL A 145 17.63 14.45 3.31
N HIS A 146 16.57 15.15 3.72
CA HIS A 146 16.60 16.60 3.89
C HIS A 146 17.26 17.04 5.20
N GLY A 147 17.43 16.14 6.17
CA GLY A 147 17.99 16.42 7.49
C GLY A 147 17.14 17.44 8.24
N GLY A 148 17.78 18.42 8.89
CA GLY A 148 17.06 19.48 9.62
C GLY A 148 16.10 20.29 8.75
N MET A 149 16.42 20.48 7.46
CA MET A 149 15.53 21.16 6.52
C MET A 149 14.24 20.38 6.26
N GLY A 150 14.24 19.05 6.46
CA GLY A 150 13.05 18.21 6.30
C GLY A 150 11.95 18.49 7.33
N PHE A 151 12.28 19.14 8.45
CA PHE A 151 11.34 19.57 9.48
C PHE A 151 10.76 20.97 9.22
N VAL A 152 11.28 21.69 8.24
CA VAL A 152 10.83 23.05 7.89
C VAL A 152 9.71 22.95 6.87
N GLU A 153 8.55 23.56 7.19
CA GLU A 153 7.34 23.50 6.36
C GLU A 153 7.55 24.02 4.93
N GLU A 154 8.40 25.03 4.75
CA GLU A 154 8.69 25.63 3.43
C GLU A 154 9.32 24.63 2.44
N THR A 155 9.97 23.58 2.94
CA THR A 155 10.52 22.52 2.07
C THR A 155 9.44 21.57 1.57
N GLY A 156 8.26 21.53 2.19
CA GLY A 156 7.17 20.62 1.86
C GLY A 156 7.44 19.14 2.16
N ALA A 157 8.62 18.77 2.66
CA ALA A 157 8.97 17.36 2.92
C ALA A 157 8.11 16.74 4.04
N ALA A 158 7.85 17.52 5.10
CA ALA A 158 6.99 17.13 6.21
C ALA A 158 5.51 16.95 5.83
N GLN A 159 5.05 17.64 4.78
CA GLN A 159 3.67 17.55 4.31
C GLN A 159 3.34 16.13 3.84
N TYR A 160 4.24 15.48 3.12
CA TYR A 160 4.01 14.12 2.61
C TYR A 160 3.83 13.09 3.74
N LEU A 161 4.56 13.26 4.84
CA LEU A 161 4.43 12.40 6.02
C LEU A 161 3.04 12.55 6.66
N ARG A 162 2.53 13.80 6.76
CA ARG A 162 1.18 14.09 7.28
C ARG A 162 0.09 13.58 6.37
N THR A 163 0.18 13.84 5.07
CA THR A 163 -0.81 13.37 4.09
C THR A 163 -0.87 11.84 4.06
N HIS A 164 0.26 11.16 4.23
CA HIS A 164 0.30 9.70 4.28
C HIS A 164 -0.30 9.13 5.58
N ALA A 165 -0.27 9.83 6.71
CA ALA A 165 -0.92 9.36 7.94
C ALA A 165 -2.42 9.10 7.72
N LEU A 166 -3.08 9.88 6.86
CA LEU A 166 -4.49 9.72 6.52
C LEU A 166 -4.74 8.47 5.67
N SER A 167 -3.89 8.19 4.67
CA SER A 167 -4.02 7.00 3.82
C SER A 167 -3.71 5.71 4.60
N ARG A 168 -2.85 5.79 5.62
CA ARG A 168 -2.56 4.70 6.57
C ARG A 168 -3.75 4.42 7.50
N SER A 169 -4.44 5.46 7.97
CA SER A 169 -5.54 5.37 8.94
C SER A 169 -6.88 4.94 8.30
N THR A 170 -7.13 5.35 7.05
CA THR A 170 -8.40 5.07 6.37
C THR A 170 -8.48 3.60 5.89
N ARG A 171 -9.23 2.81 6.68
CA ARG A 171 -9.69 1.42 6.42
C ARG A 171 -8.60 0.34 6.28
N ALA A 172 -7.84 0.13 7.35
CA ALA A 172 -7.63 -1.16 8.04
C ALA A 172 -6.38 -1.04 8.93
N PRO A 173 -6.45 -1.38 10.23
CA PRO A 173 -5.29 -1.27 11.11
C PRO A 173 -4.22 -2.28 10.68
N THR A 174 -3.04 -1.79 10.27
CA THR A 174 -1.66 -2.26 10.62
C THR A 174 -1.40 -3.77 10.80
N ALA A 175 -2.20 -4.63 10.19
CA ALA A 175 -2.18 -6.06 10.40
C ALA A 175 -1.84 -6.80 9.11
N PHE A 176 -1.07 -6.24 8.17
CA PHE A 176 -0.63 -6.98 6.97
C PHE A 176 0.03 -8.33 7.35
N ARG A 177 0.86 -8.33 8.40
CA ARG A 177 1.52 -9.55 8.93
C ARG A 177 0.57 -10.54 9.60
N ARG A 178 -0.57 -10.09 10.15
CA ARG A 178 -1.59 -10.96 10.80
C ARG A 178 -2.74 -11.34 9.85
N SER A 179 -3.03 -10.50 8.87
CA SER A 179 -4.12 -10.63 7.90
C SER A 179 -3.82 -11.71 6.87
N ILE A 180 -2.59 -11.86 6.37
CA ILE A 180 -2.21 -13.01 5.53
C ILE A 180 -2.45 -14.33 6.29
N SER A 181 -2.11 -14.38 7.57
CA SER A 181 -2.36 -15.55 8.43
C SER A 181 -3.86 -15.79 8.68
N SER A 182 -4.70 -14.75 8.63
CA SER A 182 -6.16 -14.82 8.77
C SER A 182 -6.86 -15.21 7.47
N CYS A 183 -6.48 -14.61 6.34
CA CYS A 183 -7.00 -14.96 5.01
C CYS A 183 -6.63 -16.39 4.60
N ALA A 184 -5.44 -16.88 4.97
CA ALA A 184 -5.07 -18.28 4.79
C ALA A 184 -5.93 -19.25 5.65
N ARG A 185 -6.53 -18.77 6.75
CA ARG A 185 -7.48 -19.54 7.56
C ARG A 185 -8.91 -19.49 7.01
N SER A 186 -9.30 -18.41 6.32
CA SER A 186 -10.64 -18.26 5.75
C SER A 186 -10.80 -18.83 4.35
N SER A 187 -9.71 -19.04 3.59
CA SER A 187 -9.73 -19.71 2.29
C SER A 187 -9.65 -21.25 2.39
N GLY A 188 -10.16 -21.82 3.48
CA GLY A 188 -10.20 -23.25 3.73
C GLY A 188 -11.40 -23.92 3.06
N THR A 189 -11.24 -24.30 1.80
CA THR A 189 -11.85 -25.54 1.30
C THR A 189 -11.58 -26.64 2.33
N MET A 190 -12.65 -27.15 2.94
CA MET A 190 -12.63 -28.17 3.97
C MET A 190 -12.18 -29.51 3.36
N ALA A 191 -10.87 -29.69 3.18
CA ALA A 191 -10.30 -31.00 2.86
C ALA A 191 -10.42 -31.88 4.13
N PRO A 192 -11.07 -33.06 4.05
CA PRO A 192 -11.29 -33.89 5.22
C PRO A 192 -9.95 -34.39 5.78
N ARG A 193 -9.71 -34.11 7.06
CA ARG A 193 -8.53 -34.56 7.81
C ARG A 193 -8.50 -36.10 7.85
N ARG A 194 -7.78 -36.74 6.92
CA ARG A 194 -7.31 -38.13 7.12
C ARG A 194 -6.32 -38.12 8.27
N LYS A 195 -6.72 -38.69 9.40
CA LYS A 195 -5.85 -38.97 10.55
C LYS A 195 -4.71 -39.89 10.07
N LEU A 196 -3.53 -39.33 9.85
CA LEU A 196 -2.31 -40.11 9.74
C LEU A 196 -1.94 -40.58 11.15
N LYS A 197 -2.31 -41.84 11.49
CA LYS A 197 -1.76 -42.53 12.65
C LYS A 197 -0.27 -42.76 12.38
N LEU A 198 0.59 -41.95 12.97
CA LEU A 198 2.00 -42.28 13.12
C LEU A 198 2.08 -43.43 14.13
N ALA A 199 2.45 -44.61 13.65
CA ALA A 199 2.79 -45.75 14.46
C ALA A 199 4.03 -45.40 15.30
N SER A 200 3.85 -45.36 16.63
CA SER A 200 4.95 -45.41 17.58
C SER A 200 5.46 -46.84 17.65
N SER A 201 6.54 -47.13 16.93
CA SER A 201 7.39 -48.28 17.20
C SER A 201 8.82 -47.81 17.38
N VAL A 202 9.46 -48.34 18.41
CA VAL A 202 10.92 -48.43 18.67
C VAL A 202 11.47 -47.53 19.80
N ALA A 203 11.83 -48.23 20.90
CA ALA A 203 12.92 -48.03 21.88
C ALA A 203 12.90 -46.73 22.71
N VAL A 204 12.94 -46.73 24.03
CA VAL A 204 13.73 -47.53 25.01
C VAL A 204 12.89 -47.75 26.27
#